data_AF-A0A3D8H8T2-F1
#
_entry.id   AF-A0A3D8H8T2-F1
#
_cell.length_a   1.000
_cell.length_b   1.000
_cell.length_c   1.000
_cell.angle_alpha   90.00
_cell.angle_beta   90.00
_cell.angle_gamma   90.00
#
_symmetry.space_group_name_H-M   'P 1'
#
loop_
_entity.id
_entity.type
_entity.pdbx_description
1 polymer ?
#
loop_
_entity_poly.entity_id
_entity_poly.type
_entity_poly.pdbx_seq_one_letter_code
_entity_poly.pdbx_strand_id
1 'polypeptide(L)'
;GKEQNYQPELFVEAVKGVDLAAYEKDLTASMEKVSAKYPGVALNKISDSVWQIEIPAKYRVGHEAHFGQVTEHFLQYLKDGKLPEWEVPNMLAKYYTTTSALDMAKAKTK
;
A
#
# COMPACT_ATOMS: atom_id res chain seq x y z
N GLY A 1 3.39 0.25 -15.33
CA GLY A 1 4.32 1.39 -15.50
C GLY A 1 3.87 2.28 -16.63
N LYS A 2 4.42 2.11 -17.84
CA LYS A 2 4.04 2.93 -19.00
C LYS A 2 2.53 2.86 -19.32
N GLU A 3 1.93 1.68 -19.25
CA GLU A 3 0.49 1.46 -19.49
C GLU A 3 -0.43 2.26 -18.56
N GLN A 4 0.04 2.58 -17.35
CA GLN A 4 -0.68 3.37 -16.35
C GLN A 4 -0.13 4.81 -16.28
N ASN A 5 0.57 5.28 -17.32
CA ASN A 5 1.20 6.60 -17.36
C ASN A 5 2.14 6.88 -16.18
N TYR A 6 2.79 5.83 -15.65
CA TYR A 6 3.65 5.89 -14.46
C TYR A 6 2.93 6.36 -13.19
N GLN A 7 1.60 6.36 -13.18
CA GLN A 7 0.78 6.52 -11.99
C GLN A 7 0.57 5.14 -11.33
N PRO A 8 0.78 5.01 -10.01
CA PRO A 8 0.52 3.75 -9.32
C PRO A 8 -0.96 3.39 -9.37
N GLU A 9 -1.30 2.20 -9.84
CA GLU A 9 -2.67 1.66 -9.83
C GLU A 9 -2.70 0.39 -8.97
N LEU A 10 -3.84 0.11 -8.34
CA LEU A 10 -4.02 -1.05 -7.48
C LEU A 10 -5.02 -2.03 -8.12
N PHE A 11 -4.68 -3.30 -8.12
CA PHE A 11 -5.51 -4.38 -8.63
C PHE A 11 -5.70 -5.46 -7.56
N VAL A 12 -6.86 -6.10 -7.60
CA VAL A 12 -7.19 -7.31 -6.85
C VAL A 12 -7.27 -8.45 -7.85
N GLU A 13 -6.45 -9.47 -7.65
CA GLU A 13 -6.40 -10.66 -8.49
C GLU A 13 -6.82 -11.88 -7.68
N ALA A 14 -7.85 -12.58 -8.15
CA ALA A 14 -8.28 -13.82 -7.53
C ALA A 14 -7.26 -14.95 -7.80
N VAL A 15 -6.97 -15.75 -6.77
CA VAL A 15 -6.12 -16.93 -6.93
C VAL A 15 -6.85 -18.02 -7.73
N LYS A 16 -6.10 -18.88 -8.42
CA LYS A 16 -6.69 -19.94 -9.25
C LYS A 16 -7.54 -20.91 -8.42
N GLY A 17 -8.66 -21.35 -8.99
CA GLY A 17 -9.52 -22.38 -8.40
C GLY A 17 -10.56 -21.87 -7.38
N VAL A 18 -10.68 -20.56 -7.19
CA VAL A 18 -11.77 -20.00 -6.38
C VAL A 18 -13.07 -19.92 -7.17
N ASP A 19 -14.20 -19.99 -6.46
CA ASP A 19 -15.49 -19.61 -7.01
C ASP A 19 -15.52 -18.09 -7.20
N LEU A 20 -15.39 -17.65 -8.45
CA LEU A 20 -15.32 -16.23 -8.80
C LEU A 20 -16.62 -15.48 -8.49
N ALA A 21 -17.78 -16.14 -8.58
CA ALA A 21 -19.06 -15.49 -8.31
C ALA A 21 -19.24 -15.24 -6.81
N ALA A 22 -18.89 -16.23 -5.98
CA ALA A 22 -18.86 -16.06 -4.52
C ALA A 22 -17.82 -15.00 -4.10
N TYR A 23 -16.62 -15.05 -4.69
CA TYR A 23 -15.55 -14.09 -4.41
C TYR A 23 -15.95 -12.65 -4.76
N GLU A 24 -16.55 -12.43 -5.93
CA GLU A 24 -16.99 -11.10 -6.36
C GLU A 24 -18.04 -10.50 -5.42
N LYS A 25 -18.93 -11.33 -4.88
CA LYS A 25 -19.92 -10.91 -3.88
C LYS A 25 -19.24 -10.46 -2.59
N ASP A 26 -18.30 -11.24 -2.07
CA ASP A 26 -17.57 -10.93 -0.83
C ASP A 26 -16.67 -9.69 -1.00
N LEU A 27 -16.06 -9.56 -2.18
CA LEU A 27 -15.26 -8.40 -2.54
C LEU A 27 -16.11 -7.14 -2.59
N THR A 28 -17.27 -7.19 -3.25
CA THR A 28 -18.21 -6.05 -3.33
C THR A 28 -18.71 -5.65 -1.94
N ALA A 29 -19.08 -6.62 -1.09
CA ALA A 29 -19.48 -6.33 0.29
C ALA A 29 -18.34 -5.70 1.13
N SER A 30 -17.10 -6.13 0.91
CA SER A 30 -15.93 -5.57 1.58
C SER A 30 -15.65 -4.13 1.15
N MET A 31 -16.00 -3.77 -0.09
CA MET A 31 -15.83 -2.41 -0.60
C MET A 31 -16.66 -1.38 0.17
N GLU A 32 -17.79 -1.74 0.77
CA GLU A 32 -18.57 -0.81 1.61
C GLU A 32 -17.72 -0.23 2.75
N LYS A 33 -16.93 -1.08 3.43
CA LYS A 33 -16.02 -0.65 4.51
C LYS A 33 -14.88 0.21 3.97
N VAL A 34 -14.36 -0.13 2.79
CA VAL A 34 -13.28 0.61 2.14
C VAL A 34 -13.76 1.99 1.72
N SER A 35 -14.91 2.08 1.05
CA SER A 35 -15.49 3.34 0.59
C SER A 35 -15.93 4.24 1.75
N ALA A 36 -16.30 3.68 2.91
CA ALA A 36 -16.55 4.47 4.12
C ALA A 36 -15.27 5.16 4.65
N LYS A 37 -14.13 4.47 4.59
CA LYS A 37 -12.82 5.03 5.00
C LYS A 37 -12.21 5.94 3.92
N TYR A 38 -12.42 5.61 2.65
CA TYR A 38 -11.91 6.35 1.49
C TYR A 38 -13.06 6.70 0.53
N PRO A 39 -13.85 7.75 0.83
CA PRO A 39 -14.99 8.14 0.00
C PRO A 39 -14.67 8.33 -1.48
N GLY A 40 -15.41 7.63 -2.33
CA GLY A 40 -15.26 7.67 -3.78
C GLY A 40 -14.28 6.64 -4.36
N VAL A 41 -13.59 5.86 -3.53
CA VAL A 41 -12.89 4.66 -3.98
C VAL A 41 -13.92 3.60 -4.39
N ALA A 42 -13.75 3.03 -5.58
CA ALA A 42 -14.66 2.06 -6.17
C ALA A 42 -13.90 0.86 -6.76
N LEU A 43 -14.65 -0.16 -7.15
CA LEU A 43 -14.14 -1.39 -7.75
C LEU A 43 -14.59 -1.46 -9.21
N ASN A 44 -13.65 -1.65 -10.13
CA ASN A 44 -13.91 -1.80 -11.55
C ASN A 44 -13.44 -3.16 -12.03
N LYS A 45 -14.35 -3.97 -12.58
CA LYS A 45 -14.01 -5.31 -13.08
C LYS A 45 -13.34 -5.21 -14.45
N ILE A 46 -12.09 -5.64 -14.52
CA ILE A 46 -11.29 -5.60 -15.75
C ILE A 46 -11.35 -6.96 -16.48
N SER A 47 -11.45 -8.05 -15.73
CA SER A 47 -11.69 -9.40 -16.25
C SER A 47 -12.36 -10.27 -15.19
N ASP A 48 -12.67 -11.53 -15.52
CA ASP A 48 -13.37 -12.45 -14.62
C ASP A 48 -12.69 -12.66 -13.26
N SER A 49 -11.37 -12.52 -13.20
CA SER A 49 -10.56 -12.74 -11.99
C SER A 49 -9.74 -11.52 -11.55
N VAL A 50 -9.92 -10.37 -12.21
CA VAL A 50 -9.12 -9.17 -11.94
C VAL A 50 -10.01 -7.94 -11.86
N TRP A 51 -9.86 -7.20 -10.76
CA TRP A 51 -10.55 -5.94 -10.53
C TRP A 51 -9.52 -4.84 -10.27
N GLN A 52 -9.71 -3.67 -10.87
CA GLN A 52 -8.97 -2.46 -10.54
C GLN A 52 -9.68 -1.71 -9.40
N ILE A 53 -8.91 -1.18 -8.47
CA ILE A 53 -9.40 -0.22 -7.49
C ILE A 53 -9.33 1.17 -8.12
N GLU A 54 -10.49 1.78 -8.36
CA GLU A 54 -10.58 3.14 -8.86
C GLU A 54 -10.29 4.13 -7.73
N ILE A 55 -9.22 4.91 -7.89
CA ILE A 55 -8.74 5.86 -6.88
C ILE A 55 -8.99 7.28 -7.38
N PRO A 56 -9.91 8.05 -6.74
CA PRO A 56 -10.16 9.44 -7.09
C PRO A 56 -8.90 10.32 -7.05
N ALA A 57 -8.81 11.27 -7.97
CA ALA A 57 -7.67 12.19 -8.08
C ALA A 57 -7.35 12.95 -6.78
N LYS A 58 -8.34 13.21 -5.91
CA LYS A 58 -8.15 13.85 -4.60
C LYS A 58 -7.21 13.07 -3.65
N TYR A 59 -7.04 11.76 -3.85
CA TYR A 59 -6.11 10.93 -3.07
C TYR A 59 -4.71 10.88 -3.69
N ARG A 60 -4.53 11.40 -4.90
CA ARG A 60 -3.25 11.45 -5.62
C ARG A 60 -2.44 12.68 -5.18
N VAL A 61 -2.25 12.82 -3.88
CA VAL A 61 -1.42 13.91 -3.33
C VAL A 61 0.05 13.65 -3.63
N GLY A 62 0.81 14.72 -3.82
CA GLY A 62 2.21 14.64 -4.24
C GLY A 62 3.17 14.23 -3.12
N HIS A 63 4.43 14.05 -3.49
CA HIS A 63 5.51 13.69 -2.58
C HIS A 63 5.62 14.62 -1.36
N GLU A 64 5.52 15.94 -1.56
CA GLU A 64 5.64 16.93 -0.49
C GLU A 64 4.51 16.83 0.54
N ALA A 65 3.27 16.61 0.09
CA ALA A 65 2.14 16.40 0.98
C ALA A 65 2.32 15.14 1.83
N HIS A 66 2.82 14.05 1.22
CA HIS A 66 3.17 12.83 1.97
C HIS A 66 4.31 13.07 2.96
N PHE A 67 5.34 13.83 2.58
CA PHE A 67 6.44 14.18 3.49
C PHE A 67 5.97 15.06 4.67
N GLY A 68 5.04 15.98 4.41
CA GLY A 68 4.38 16.79 5.44
C GLY A 68 3.66 15.93 6.48
N GLN A 69 2.90 14.91 6.04
CA GLN A 69 2.20 13.98 6.94
C GLN A 69 3.17 13.24 7.88
N VAL A 70 4.34 12.81 7.39
CA VAL A 70 5.38 12.19 8.24
C VAL A 70 5.88 13.17 9.30
N THR A 71 6.07 14.43 8.92
CA THR A 71 6.50 15.50 9.84
C THR A 71 5.44 15.78 10.90
N GLU A 72 4.16 15.84 10.52
CA GLU A 72 3.04 16.01 11.45
C GLU A 72 2.99 14.88 12.48
N HIS A 73 3.14 13.62 12.04
CA HIS A 73 3.23 12.48 12.94
C HIS A 73 4.44 12.55 13.89
N PHE A 74 5.62 12.94 13.37
CA PHE A 74 6.80 13.14 14.21
C PHE A 74 6.57 14.19 15.30
N LEU A 75 6.01 15.35 14.96
CA LEU A 75 5.70 16.41 15.92
C LEU A 75 4.65 15.96 16.94
N GLN A 76 3.70 15.12 16.55
CA GLN A 76 2.74 14.53 17.49
C GLN A 76 3.44 13.58 18.47
N TYR A 77 4.27 12.66 17.98
CA TYR A 77 5.00 11.73 18.86
C TYR A 77 6.03 12.43 19.76
N LEU A 78 6.57 13.57 19.33
CA LEU A 78 7.41 14.41 20.18
C LEU A 78 6.64 14.90 21.42
N LYS A 79 5.36 15.27 21.27
CA LYS A 79 4.49 15.64 22.40
C LYS A 79 4.15 14.42 23.26
N ASP A 80 3.86 13.29 22.63
CA ASP A 80 3.49 12.05 23.33
C ASP A 80 4.67 11.40 24.05
N GLY A 81 5.90 11.79 23.70
CA GLY A 81 7.15 11.31 24.30
C GLY A 81 7.51 9.87 23.93
N LYS A 82 6.76 9.23 23.03
CA LYS A 82 6.99 7.86 22.60
C LYS A 82 6.44 7.61 21.20
N LEU A 83 7.07 6.67 20.51
CA LEU A 83 6.57 6.09 19.27
C LEU A 83 5.67 4.88 19.58
N PRO A 84 4.81 4.46 18.63
CA PRO A 84 4.20 3.13 18.65
C PRO A 84 5.27 2.04 18.81
N GLU A 85 4.95 0.98 19.56
CA GLU A 85 5.90 -0.07 19.96
C GLU A 85 6.60 -0.76 18.78
N TRP A 86 5.96 -0.77 17.60
CA TRP A 86 6.48 -1.41 16.39
C TRP A 86 7.45 -0.54 15.59
N GLU A 87 7.50 0.78 15.79
CA GLU A 87 8.29 1.68 14.93
C GLU A 87 9.79 1.39 15.03
N VAL A 88 10.34 1.37 16.24
CA VAL A 88 11.78 1.12 16.48
C VAL A 88 12.23 -0.27 16.01
N PRO A 89 11.59 -1.39 16.42
CA PRO A 89 12.02 -2.71 15.96
C PRO A 89 11.88 -2.89 14.44
N ASN A 90 10.85 -2.31 13.82
CA ASN A 90 10.68 -2.40 12.36
C ASN A 90 11.71 -1.55 11.61
N MET A 91 12.13 -0.40 12.15
CA MET A 91 13.24 0.37 11.57
C MET A 91 14.56 -0.41 11.64
N LEU A 92 14.86 -1.06 12.76
CA LEU A 92 16.06 -1.89 12.89
C LEU A 92 16.02 -3.07 11.92
N ALA A 93 14.89 -3.77 11.82
CA ALA A 93 14.70 -4.85 10.85
C ALA A 93 14.90 -4.36 9.42
N LYS A 94 14.29 -3.21 9.05
CA LYS A 94 14.45 -2.58 7.73
C LYS A 94 15.92 -2.31 7.40
N TYR A 95 16.67 -1.69 8.31
CA TYR A 95 18.08 -1.39 8.08
C TYR A 95 18.93 -2.66 8.05
N TYR A 96 18.67 -3.63 8.92
CA TYR A 96 19.36 -4.92 8.90
C TYR A 96 19.15 -5.64 7.56
N THR A 97 17.93 -5.68 7.04
CA THR A 97 17.63 -6.30 5.75
C THR A 97 18.42 -5.65 4.61
N THR A 98 18.44 -4.31 4.54
CA THR A 98 19.09 -3.61 3.43
C THR A 98 20.62 -3.67 3.50
N THR A 99 21.21 -3.55 4.69
CA THR A 99 22.67 -3.64 4.84
C THR A 99 23.18 -5.07 4.66
N SER A 100 22.48 -6.08 5.20
CA SER A 100 22.83 -7.49 4.99
C SER A 100 22.70 -7.90 3.51
N ALA A 101 21.68 -7.39 2.81
CA ALA A 101 21.55 -7.59 1.37
C ALA A 101 22.71 -6.98 0.58
N LEU A 102 23.21 -5.81 0.99
CA LEU A 102 24.37 -5.18 0.38
C LEU A 102 25.64 -6.03 0.57
N ASP A 103 25.86 -6.56 1.77
CA ASP A 103 27.02 -7.42 2.05
C ASP A 103 26.98 -8.70 1.20
N MET A 104 25.81 -9.34 1.08
CA MET A 104 25.62 -10.49 0.19
C MET A 104 25.88 -10.14 -1.28
N ALA A 105 25.43 -8.99 -1.75
CA ALA A 105 25.67 -8.55 -3.13
C ALA A 105 27.17 -8.35 -3.40
N LYS A 106 27.88 -7.69 -2.48
CA LYS A 106 29.33 -7.47 -2.57
C LYS A 106 30.13 -8.77 -2.51
N ALA A 107 29.67 -9.76 -1.74
CA ALA A 107 30.32 -11.07 -1.65
C ALA A 107 30.28 -11.86 -2.95
N LYS A 108 29.32 -11.61 -3.85
CA LYS A 108 29.21 -12.26 -5.17
C LYS A 108 30.07 -11.61 -6.26
N THR A 109 30.61 -10.43 -6.01
CA THR A 109 31.47 -9.70 -6.96
C THR A 109 32.97 -9.85 -6.65
N LYS A 110 33.31 -10.66 -5.64
CA LYS A 110 34.66 -11.16 -5.37
C LYS A 110 34.81 -12.56 -5.94
#